data_AF-A0A7Z7LUW9-F1
#
_entry.id   AF-A0A7Z7LUW9-F1
#
_cell.length_a   1.000
_cell.length_b   1.000
_cell.length_c   1.000
_cell.angle_alpha   90.00
_cell.angle_beta   90.00
_cell.angle_gamma   90.00
#
_symmetry.space_group_name_H-M   'P 1'
#
loop_
_entity.id
_entity.type
_entity.pdbx_description
1 polymer ?
#
loop_
_entity_poly.entity_id
_entity_poly.type
_entity_poly.pdbx_seq_one_letter_code
_entity_poly.pdbx_strand_id
1 'polypeptide(L)'
;MKDPAFLFYTKDFISGTQEMSCEEVGAYLRLLMYQHQHGKIPNDKSRMMRICGIFIESDFDGIWEIVGDKFNQMDNHLVNKRMTIEATKRKEHRPKKIASATLAGLISSSKNLSQEQRFEIKKAFKIDDFIDIPLEEINIKVKEWFNIEVAKLVNQMVNNLVNVNEDVNENVNEDVNIISNNSISNIEKAKNFLKNEQQIQMDRLKMQHKLSNDQLNSKIDEFVEKKASWKNDNWKNEGDLAKNFEFWLAKNPHTVVNNFKNWTSEEFKNEVGKFQNTFSKKMLTDFLRYYRQETEHGKMRFQELKAWNTEDQLKIWKANEK
;
A
#
# COMPACT_ATOMS: atom_id res chain seq x y z
N MET A 1 -1.84 -18.76 9.91
CA MET A 1 -1.27 -18.08 11.09
C MET A 1 -2.13 -18.43 12.30
N LYS A 2 -1.54 -18.94 13.39
CA LYS A 2 -2.26 -19.13 14.66
C LYS A 2 -2.66 -17.76 15.21
N ASP A 3 -3.80 -17.67 15.90
CA ASP A 3 -4.25 -16.41 16.50
C ASP A 3 -3.24 -16.02 17.60
N PRO A 4 -2.49 -14.91 17.46
CA PRO A 4 -1.48 -14.55 18.45
C PRO A 4 -2.09 -14.02 19.75
N ALA A 5 -3.39 -13.70 19.78
CA ALA A 5 -4.03 -13.07 20.92
C ALA A 5 -5.47 -13.57 21.16
N PHE A 6 -5.87 -13.67 22.42
CA PHE A 6 -7.28 -13.85 22.79
C PHE A 6 -7.82 -12.64 23.53
N LEU A 7 -9.13 -12.43 23.42
CA LEU A 7 -9.84 -11.38 24.13
C LEU A 7 -10.02 -11.88 25.56
N PHE A 8 -9.53 -11.11 26.51
CA PHE A 8 -9.60 -11.45 27.91
C PHE A 8 -10.74 -10.67 28.58
N TYR A 9 -11.83 -11.36 28.87
CA TYR A 9 -13.01 -10.78 29.50
C TYR A 9 -12.82 -10.76 31.01
N THR A 10 -12.27 -9.66 31.53
CA THR A 10 -11.88 -9.52 32.95
C THR A 10 -13.04 -9.76 33.92
N LYS A 11 -14.25 -9.30 33.58
CA LYS A 11 -15.46 -9.52 34.41
C LYS A 11 -15.79 -11.01 34.57
N ASP A 12 -15.84 -11.74 33.46
CA ASP A 12 -16.12 -13.18 33.45
C ASP A 12 -15.01 -13.96 34.16
N PHE A 13 -13.75 -13.55 33.94
CA PHE A 13 -12.60 -14.16 34.58
C PHE A 13 -12.65 -13.99 36.10
N ILE A 14 -12.78 -12.75 36.58
CA ILE A 14 -12.87 -12.46 38.03
C ILE A 14 -14.03 -13.23 38.65
N SER A 15 -15.22 -13.19 38.06
CA SER A 15 -16.38 -13.92 38.59
C SER A 15 -16.17 -15.43 38.63
N GLY A 16 -15.43 -15.99 37.67
CA GLY A 16 -15.17 -17.43 37.59
C GLY A 16 -14.02 -17.92 38.48
N THR A 17 -13.19 -17.01 38.99
CA THR A 17 -12.00 -17.31 39.78
C THR A 17 -11.97 -16.61 41.14
N GLN A 18 -13.06 -15.99 41.56
CA GLN A 18 -13.10 -15.14 42.77
C GLN A 18 -12.75 -15.90 44.05
N GLU A 19 -13.08 -17.20 44.10
CA GLU A 19 -12.83 -18.08 45.25
C GLU A 19 -11.54 -18.89 45.12
N MET A 20 -10.77 -18.68 44.05
CA MET A 20 -9.54 -19.43 43.78
C MET A 20 -8.31 -18.74 44.38
N SER A 21 -7.35 -19.54 44.86
CA SER A 21 -6.04 -19.04 45.29
C SER A 21 -5.22 -18.50 44.11
N CYS A 22 -4.16 -17.73 44.39
CA CYS A 22 -3.27 -17.20 43.35
C CYS A 22 -2.64 -18.32 42.50
N GLU A 23 -2.28 -19.43 43.15
CA GLU A 23 -1.71 -20.62 42.55
C GLU A 23 -2.71 -21.31 41.63
N GLU A 24 -3.95 -21.48 42.08
CA GLU A 24 -5.05 -22.03 41.28
C GLU A 24 -5.38 -21.15 40.06
N VAL A 25 -5.46 -19.82 40.26
CA VAL A 25 -5.67 -18.84 39.19
C VAL A 25 -4.54 -18.94 38.16
N GLY A 26 -3.30 -19.03 38.63
CA GLY A 26 -2.12 -19.19 37.78
C GLY A 26 -2.17 -20.48 36.97
N ALA A 27 -2.47 -21.61 37.60
CA ALA A 27 -2.61 -22.90 36.94
C ALA A 27 -3.73 -22.88 35.88
N TYR A 28 -4.91 -22.37 36.26
CA TYR A 28 -6.05 -22.24 35.35
C TYR A 28 -5.72 -21.38 34.12
N LEU A 29 -5.13 -20.20 34.33
CA LEU A 29 -4.76 -19.28 33.25
C LEU A 29 -3.73 -19.92 32.30
N ARG A 30 -2.73 -20.64 32.82
CA ARG A 30 -1.72 -21.33 31.99
C ARG A 30 -2.33 -22.44 31.13
N LEU A 31 -3.27 -23.19 31.68
CA LEU A 31 -4.02 -24.21 30.92
C LEU A 31 -4.90 -23.59 29.83
N LEU A 32 -5.59 -22.48 30.13
CA LEU A 32 -6.34 -21.72 29.13
C LEU A 32 -5.43 -21.22 28.00
N MET A 33 -4.29 -20.61 28.33
CA MET A 33 -3.31 -20.16 27.32
C MET A 33 -2.79 -21.32 26.47
N TYR A 34 -2.54 -22.49 27.09
CA TYR A 34 -2.13 -23.68 26.35
C TYR A 34 -3.23 -24.15 25.39
N GLN A 35 -4.48 -24.26 25.84
CA GLN A 35 -5.63 -24.65 25.02
C GLN A 35 -5.83 -23.66 23.86
N HIS A 36 -5.66 -22.36 24.08
CA HIS A 36 -5.77 -21.37 23.00
C HIS A 36 -4.77 -21.65 21.85
N GLN A 37 -3.53 -21.99 22.19
CA GLN A 37 -2.45 -22.21 21.21
C GLN A 37 -2.47 -23.61 20.55
N HIS A 38 -3.05 -24.61 21.23
CA HIS A 38 -2.99 -26.02 20.82
C HIS A 38 -4.37 -26.66 20.56
N GLY A 39 -5.45 -25.96 20.89
CA GLY A 39 -6.85 -26.41 20.78
C GLY A 39 -7.33 -27.27 21.95
N LYS A 40 -6.46 -28.12 22.50
CA LYS A 40 -6.79 -29.09 23.56
C LYS A 40 -5.61 -29.29 24.52
N ILE A 41 -5.91 -29.62 25.77
CA ILE A 41 -4.92 -29.89 26.82
C ILE A 41 -4.72 -31.42 26.91
N PRO A 42 -3.49 -31.95 27.04
CA PRO A 42 -3.28 -33.37 27.29
C PRO A 42 -3.84 -33.79 28.64
N ASN A 43 -4.59 -34.89 28.70
CA ASN A 43 -5.01 -35.50 29.96
C ASN A 43 -3.91 -36.43 30.51
N ASP A 44 -2.75 -35.84 30.79
CA ASP A 44 -1.58 -36.53 31.36
C ASP A 44 -1.04 -35.66 32.49
N LYS A 45 -1.02 -36.20 33.71
CA LYS A 45 -0.68 -35.45 34.93
C LYS A 45 0.69 -34.78 34.83
N SER A 46 1.72 -35.52 34.42
CA SER A 46 3.07 -34.98 34.29
C SER A 46 3.18 -33.86 33.24
N ARG A 47 2.42 -33.93 32.14
CA ARG A 47 2.32 -32.82 31.16
C ARG A 47 1.58 -31.63 31.73
N MET A 48 0.45 -31.83 32.42
CA MET A 48 -0.30 -30.73 33.03
C MET A 48 0.52 -29.99 34.07
N MET A 49 1.21 -30.72 34.96
CA MET A 49 2.18 -30.18 35.91
C MET A 49 3.21 -29.27 35.24
N ARG A 50 3.80 -29.70 34.12
CA ARG A 50 4.75 -28.87 33.34
C ARG A 50 4.09 -27.63 32.72
N ILE A 51 2.86 -27.75 32.21
CA ILE A 51 2.12 -26.63 31.64
C ILE A 51 1.82 -25.58 32.71
N CYS A 52 1.37 -26.02 33.89
CA CYS A 52 1.08 -25.16 35.04
C CYS A 52 2.35 -24.66 35.74
N GLY A 53 3.48 -25.34 35.56
CA GLY A 53 4.76 -25.08 36.24
C GLY A 53 4.74 -25.44 37.72
N ILE A 54 3.98 -26.46 38.09
CA ILE A 54 3.90 -27.01 39.44
C ILE A 54 4.59 -28.36 39.39
N PHE A 55 5.70 -28.51 40.10
CA PHE A 55 6.56 -29.70 40.01
C PHE A 55 6.44 -30.64 41.22
N ILE A 56 5.82 -30.16 42.30
CA ILE A 56 5.49 -30.96 43.47
C ILE A 56 4.10 -31.57 43.25
N GLU A 57 4.02 -32.90 43.31
CA GLU A 57 2.82 -33.64 42.95
C GLU A 57 1.64 -33.35 43.88
N SER A 58 1.89 -33.28 45.19
CA SER A 58 0.87 -32.95 46.20
C SER A 58 0.27 -31.55 46.00
N ASP A 59 1.10 -30.58 45.64
CA ASP A 59 0.65 -29.21 45.38
C ASP A 59 -0.23 -29.17 44.14
N PHE A 60 0.16 -29.90 43.08
CA PHE A 60 -0.65 -30.03 41.89
C PHE A 60 -2.00 -30.70 42.20
N ASP A 61 -2.01 -31.76 43.01
CA ASP A 61 -3.23 -32.48 43.35
C ASP A 61 -4.24 -31.59 44.08
N GLY A 62 -3.81 -30.83 45.09
CA GLY A 62 -4.68 -29.88 45.78
C GLY A 62 -5.22 -28.77 44.85
N ILE A 63 -4.39 -28.25 43.95
CA ILE A 63 -4.82 -27.27 42.95
C ILE A 63 -5.80 -27.89 41.94
N TRP A 64 -5.57 -29.16 41.55
CA TRP A 64 -6.37 -29.85 40.55
C TRP A 64 -7.79 -30.16 41.03
N GLU A 65 -7.98 -30.38 42.34
CA GLU A 65 -9.32 -30.55 42.94
C GLU A 65 -10.25 -29.37 42.62
N ILE A 66 -9.72 -28.14 42.53
CA ILE A 66 -10.49 -26.94 42.22
C ILE A 66 -10.46 -26.61 40.71
N VAL A 67 -9.28 -26.67 40.10
CA VAL A 67 -9.08 -26.26 38.71
C VAL A 67 -9.68 -27.27 37.73
N GLY A 68 -9.65 -28.56 38.06
CA GLY A 68 -10.13 -29.65 37.21
C GLY A 68 -11.59 -29.50 36.79
N ASP A 69 -12.45 -29.00 37.69
CA ASP A 69 -13.88 -28.77 37.45
C ASP A 69 -14.15 -27.74 36.33
N LYS A 70 -13.16 -26.92 35.98
CA LYS A 70 -13.26 -25.95 34.87
C LYS A 70 -13.04 -26.60 33.50
N PHE A 71 -12.68 -27.88 33.44
CA PHE A 71 -12.35 -28.60 32.21
C PHE A 71 -13.20 -29.86 32.05
N ASN A 72 -13.65 -30.08 30.82
CA ASN A 72 -14.33 -31.30 30.43
C ASN A 72 -13.31 -32.27 29.83
N GLN A 73 -13.31 -33.49 30.33
CA GLN A 73 -12.56 -34.58 29.73
C GLN A 73 -13.22 -35.06 28.44
N MET A 74 -12.41 -35.16 27.39
CA MET A 74 -12.75 -35.72 26.09
C MET A 74 -11.62 -36.69 25.70
N ASP A 75 -11.86 -37.99 25.85
CA ASP A 75 -10.87 -39.05 25.65
C ASP A 75 -9.56 -38.78 26.45
N ASN A 76 -8.43 -38.67 25.75
CA ASN A 76 -7.10 -38.39 26.28
C ASN A 76 -6.80 -36.88 26.38
N HIS A 77 -7.81 -36.02 26.34
CA HIS A 77 -7.64 -34.58 26.37
C HIS A 77 -8.66 -33.90 27.27
N LEU A 78 -8.34 -32.67 27.66
CA LEU A 78 -9.17 -31.78 28.45
C LEU A 78 -9.45 -30.51 27.64
N VAL A 79 -10.66 -29.99 27.78
CA VAL A 79 -11.07 -28.74 27.14
C VAL A 79 -11.93 -27.90 28.08
N ASN A 80 -11.64 -26.61 28.15
CA ASN A 80 -12.56 -25.63 28.68
C ASN A 80 -13.60 -25.30 27.61
N LYS A 81 -14.88 -25.59 27.89
CA LYS A 81 -16.00 -25.40 26.95
C LYS A 81 -16.11 -23.97 26.44
N ARG A 82 -16.00 -22.99 27.34
CA ARG A 82 -16.12 -21.56 27.00
C ARG A 82 -15.04 -21.17 26.01
N MET A 83 -13.79 -21.58 26.23
CA MET A 83 -12.69 -21.30 25.30
C MET A 83 -12.91 -21.92 23.92
N THR A 84 -13.43 -23.15 23.84
CA THR A 84 -13.77 -23.80 22.57
C THR A 84 -14.88 -23.05 21.82
N ILE A 85 -15.92 -22.60 22.53
CA ILE A 85 -17.02 -21.81 21.95
C ILE A 85 -16.48 -20.51 21.35
N GLU A 86 -15.67 -19.77 22.10
CA GLU A 86 -15.11 -18.49 21.63
C GLU A 86 -14.13 -18.69 20.46
N ALA A 87 -13.32 -19.75 20.48
CA ALA A 87 -12.47 -20.11 19.34
C ALA A 87 -13.29 -20.47 18.09
N THR A 88 -14.43 -21.15 18.26
CA THR A 88 -15.32 -21.56 17.16
C THR A 88 -16.02 -20.36 16.54
N LYS A 89 -16.63 -19.49 17.37
CA LYS A 89 -17.24 -18.23 16.91
C LYS A 89 -16.24 -17.40 16.10
N ARG A 90 -14.99 -17.29 16.57
CA ARG A 90 -13.94 -16.57 15.83
C ARG A 90 -13.63 -17.19 14.48
N LYS A 91 -13.59 -18.52 14.39
CA LYS A 91 -13.40 -19.23 13.12
C LYS A 91 -14.56 -18.96 12.17
N GLU A 92 -15.80 -19.03 12.64
CA GLU A 92 -17.01 -18.75 11.84
C GLU A 92 -17.08 -17.29 11.34
N HIS A 93 -16.65 -16.33 12.16
CA HIS A 93 -16.61 -14.92 11.75
C HIS A 93 -15.42 -14.57 10.85
N ARG A 94 -14.41 -15.44 10.73
CA ARG A 94 -13.20 -15.15 9.97
C ARG A 94 -13.46 -15.03 8.46
N PRO A 95 -14.20 -15.95 7.79
CA PRO A 95 -14.61 -15.78 6.39
C PRO A 95 -15.31 -14.44 6.15
N LYS A 96 -16.30 -14.13 6.99
CA LYS A 96 -17.07 -12.88 6.95
C LYS A 96 -16.16 -11.64 7.03
N LYS A 97 -15.24 -11.62 7.98
CA LYS A 97 -14.28 -10.51 8.15
C LYS A 97 -13.38 -10.32 6.93
N ILE A 98 -12.86 -11.41 6.37
CA ILE A 98 -12.03 -11.35 5.16
C ILE A 98 -12.87 -10.79 4.00
N ALA A 99 -14.09 -11.31 3.81
CA ALA A 99 -14.96 -10.90 2.72
C ALA A 99 -15.29 -9.39 2.80
N SER A 100 -15.70 -8.90 3.97
CA SER A 100 -15.97 -7.46 4.20
C SER A 100 -14.74 -6.59 4.03
N ALA A 101 -13.58 -7.00 4.57
CA ALA A 101 -12.35 -6.23 4.45
C ALA A 101 -11.91 -6.11 2.98
N THR A 102 -12.01 -7.21 2.23
CA THR A 102 -11.68 -7.24 0.81
C THR A 102 -12.63 -6.36 0.00
N LEU A 103 -13.95 -6.44 0.23
CA LEU A 103 -14.91 -5.54 -0.41
C LEU A 103 -14.59 -4.06 -0.11
N ALA A 104 -14.33 -3.73 1.16
CA ALA A 104 -13.97 -2.36 1.55
C ALA A 104 -12.69 -1.88 0.85
N GLY A 105 -11.69 -2.76 0.70
CA GLY A 105 -10.47 -2.50 -0.08
C GLY A 105 -10.77 -2.25 -1.57
N LEU A 106 -11.67 -3.03 -2.17
CA LEU A 106 -12.06 -2.87 -3.58
C LEU A 106 -12.84 -1.57 -3.82
N ILE A 107 -13.79 -1.26 -2.96
CA ILE A 107 -14.56 0.00 -3.00
C ILE A 107 -13.63 1.21 -2.81
N SER A 108 -12.70 1.15 -1.86
CA SER A 108 -11.79 2.26 -1.59
C SER A 108 -10.77 2.47 -2.72
N SER A 109 -10.28 1.40 -3.35
CA SER A 109 -9.36 1.47 -4.50
C SER A 109 -10.04 1.87 -5.82
N SER A 110 -11.35 1.63 -5.96
CA SER A 110 -12.12 1.98 -7.16
C SER A 110 -12.43 3.47 -7.21
N LYS A 111 -11.59 4.24 -7.92
CA LYS A 111 -11.70 5.71 -8.02
C LYS A 111 -12.88 6.20 -8.87
N ASN A 112 -13.40 5.36 -9.76
CA ASN A 112 -14.40 5.72 -10.76
C ASN A 112 -15.85 5.42 -10.31
N LEU A 113 -16.05 4.94 -9.07
CA LEU A 113 -17.38 4.67 -8.54
C LEU A 113 -17.95 5.90 -7.81
N SER A 114 -19.14 6.33 -8.22
CA SER A 114 -19.92 7.37 -7.54
C SER A 114 -20.36 6.93 -6.14
N GLN A 115 -20.79 7.87 -5.31
CA GLN A 115 -21.26 7.56 -3.96
C GLN A 115 -22.51 6.66 -3.97
N GLU A 116 -23.42 6.88 -4.92
CA GLU A 116 -24.62 6.06 -5.12
C GLU A 116 -24.27 4.64 -5.55
N GLN A 117 -23.34 4.48 -6.50
CA GLN A 117 -22.86 3.16 -6.93
C GLN A 117 -22.20 2.39 -5.79
N ARG A 118 -21.40 3.07 -4.97
CA ARG A 118 -20.81 2.47 -3.76
C ARG A 118 -21.87 2.01 -2.77
N PHE A 119 -22.98 2.75 -2.66
CA PHE A 119 -24.09 2.40 -1.80
C PHE A 119 -24.82 1.15 -2.33
N GLU A 120 -25.16 1.11 -3.62
CA GLU A 120 -25.84 -0.03 -4.23
C GLU A 120 -24.97 -1.31 -4.19
N ILE A 121 -23.65 -1.21 -4.45
CA ILE A 121 -22.73 -2.35 -4.31
C ILE A 121 -22.73 -2.88 -2.86
N LYS A 122 -22.67 -1.99 -1.86
CA LYS A 122 -22.69 -2.42 -0.44
C LYS A 122 -24.01 -3.09 -0.07
N LYS A 123 -25.13 -2.59 -0.62
CA LYS A 123 -26.47 -3.12 -0.38
C LYS A 123 -26.67 -4.49 -1.06
N ALA A 124 -26.10 -4.67 -2.25
CA ALA A 124 -26.15 -5.93 -2.99
C ALA A 124 -25.25 -7.03 -2.39
N PHE A 125 -24.20 -6.65 -1.66
CA PHE A 125 -23.25 -7.60 -1.10
C PHE A 125 -23.83 -8.38 0.09
N LYS A 126 -23.97 -9.69 -0.07
CA LYS A 126 -24.39 -10.60 1.00
C LYS A 126 -23.17 -11.31 1.58
N ILE A 127 -22.83 -10.96 2.82
CA ILE A 127 -21.66 -11.52 3.50
C ILE A 127 -21.78 -13.04 3.76
N ASP A 128 -23.01 -13.53 3.91
CA ASP A 128 -23.27 -14.93 4.24
C ASP A 128 -22.97 -15.88 3.07
N ASP A 129 -22.96 -15.37 1.83
CA ASP A 129 -22.62 -16.14 0.62
C ASP A 129 -21.14 -16.63 0.63
N PHE A 130 -20.32 -16.12 1.55
CA PHE A 130 -18.88 -16.41 1.64
C PHE A 130 -18.47 -17.24 2.86
N ILE A 131 -19.41 -17.71 3.69
CA ILE A 131 -19.10 -18.44 4.93
C ILE A 131 -18.41 -19.78 4.64
N ASP A 132 -18.94 -20.53 3.67
CA ASP A 132 -18.50 -21.90 3.38
C ASP A 132 -17.34 -21.97 2.36
N ILE A 133 -16.85 -20.81 1.92
CA ILE A 133 -15.75 -20.73 0.96
C ILE A 133 -14.42 -20.93 1.70
N PRO A 134 -13.50 -21.77 1.17
CA PRO A 134 -12.15 -21.90 1.72
C PRO A 134 -11.46 -20.55 1.90
N LEU A 135 -10.85 -20.30 3.06
CA LEU A 135 -10.30 -18.99 3.44
C LEU A 135 -9.32 -18.39 2.41
N GLU A 136 -8.61 -19.24 1.68
CA GLU A 136 -7.62 -18.86 0.66
C GLU A 136 -8.28 -18.35 -0.62
N GLU A 137 -9.52 -18.74 -0.88
CA GLU A 137 -10.27 -18.42 -2.10
C GLU A 137 -11.21 -17.21 -1.93
N ILE A 138 -11.57 -16.85 -0.69
CA ILE A 138 -12.54 -15.77 -0.41
C ILE A 138 -12.16 -14.48 -1.11
N ASN A 139 -10.89 -14.10 -1.08
CA ASN A 139 -10.43 -12.87 -1.72
C ASN A 139 -10.63 -12.86 -3.24
N ILE A 140 -10.46 -14.01 -3.87
CA ILE A 140 -10.67 -14.18 -5.32
C ILE A 140 -12.17 -14.08 -5.61
N LYS A 141 -12.99 -14.81 -4.86
CA LYS A 141 -14.44 -14.85 -5.02
C LYS A 141 -15.10 -13.48 -4.81
N VAL A 142 -14.65 -12.71 -3.82
CA VAL A 142 -15.14 -11.34 -3.59
C VAL A 142 -14.76 -10.41 -4.74
N LYS A 143 -13.56 -10.54 -5.31
CA LYS A 143 -13.14 -9.76 -6.48
C LYS A 143 -13.96 -10.10 -7.72
N GLU A 144 -14.19 -11.39 -7.99
CA GLU A 144 -15.03 -11.86 -9.09
C GLU A 144 -16.43 -11.28 -8.97
N TRP A 145 -17.06 -11.44 -7.80
CA TRP A 145 -18.37 -10.88 -7.51
C TRP A 145 -18.41 -9.35 -7.71
N PHE A 146 -17.43 -8.63 -7.18
CA PHE A 146 -17.37 -7.17 -7.27
C PHE A 146 -17.29 -6.68 -8.72
N ASN A 147 -16.44 -7.31 -9.54
CA ASN A 147 -16.29 -6.95 -10.95
C ASN A 147 -17.59 -7.19 -11.74
N ILE A 148 -18.28 -8.31 -11.47
CA ILE A 148 -19.57 -8.61 -12.08
C ILE A 148 -20.60 -7.55 -11.69
N GLU A 149 -20.66 -7.18 -10.42
CA GLU A 149 -21.65 -6.22 -9.92
C GLU A 149 -21.42 -4.81 -10.47
N VAL A 150 -20.16 -4.37 -10.56
CA VAL A 150 -19.81 -3.10 -11.21
C VAL A 150 -20.20 -3.11 -12.69
N ALA A 151 -19.96 -4.19 -13.42
CA ALA A 151 -20.33 -4.31 -14.82
C ALA A 151 -21.85 -4.21 -15.05
N LYS A 152 -22.67 -4.81 -14.16
CA LYS A 152 -24.13 -4.68 -14.22
C LYS A 152 -24.60 -3.23 -14.09
N LEU A 153 -24.02 -2.49 -13.13
CA LEU A 153 -24.35 -1.08 -12.91
C LEU A 153 -23.98 -0.20 -14.11
N VAL A 154 -22.85 -0.48 -14.76
CA VAL A 154 -22.44 0.23 -15.98
C VAL A 154 -23.38 -0.07 -17.14
N ASN A 155 -23.75 -1.34 -17.35
CA ASN A 155 -24.67 -1.73 -18.43
C ASN A 155 -26.08 -1.16 -18.25
N GLN A 156 -26.60 -1.08 -17.02
CA GLN A 156 -27.88 -0.41 -16.74
C GLN A 156 -27.84 1.08 -17.10
N MET A 157 -26.71 1.75 -16.89
CA MET A 157 -26.55 3.16 -17.26
C MET A 157 -26.54 3.34 -18.79
N VAL A 158 -25.83 2.48 -19.52
CA VAL A 158 -25.81 2.49 -21.00
C VAL A 158 -27.20 2.25 -21.57
N ASN A 159 -27.94 1.27 -21.05
CA ASN A 159 -29.30 0.97 -21.51
C ASN A 159 -30.29 2.12 -21.21
N ASN A 160 -30.13 2.79 -20.07
CA ASN A 160 -30.94 3.96 -19.74
C ASN A 160 -30.63 5.17 -20.64
N LEU A 161 -29.42 5.29 -21.19
CA LEU A 161 -29.06 6.32 -22.17
C LEU A 161 -29.60 5.97 -23.57
N VAL A 162 -29.60 4.69 -23.94
CA VAL A 162 -30.16 4.21 -25.23
C VAL A 162 -31.67 4.40 -25.29
N ASN A 163 -32.40 4.15 -24.19
CA ASN A 163 -33.86 4.36 -24.13
C ASN A 163 -34.30 5.85 -24.09
N VAL A 164 -33.36 6.80 -23.92
CA VAL A 164 -33.65 8.24 -23.98
C VAL A 164 -33.48 8.80 -25.41
N ASN A 165 -32.78 8.07 -26.28
CA ASN A 165 -32.42 8.51 -27.64
C ASN A 165 -33.29 7.88 -28.75
N GLU A 166 -34.43 7.25 -28.44
CA GLU A 166 -35.37 6.78 -29.49
C GLU A 166 -36.23 7.90 -30.09
N ASP A 167 -36.16 9.15 -29.59
CA ASP A 167 -36.72 10.31 -30.26
C ASP A 167 -35.61 11.29 -30.70
N VAL A 168 -35.58 11.55 -32.01
CA VAL A 168 -34.81 12.58 -32.76
C VAL A 168 -33.47 12.15 -33.38
N ASN A 169 -33.62 11.53 -34.55
CA ASN A 169 -33.11 11.93 -35.88
C ASN A 169 -31.61 12.00 -36.22
N GLU A 170 -31.26 11.22 -37.27
CA GLU A 170 -30.31 11.44 -38.38
C GLU A 170 -29.17 12.48 -38.21
N ASN A 171 -27.91 12.04 -38.23
CA ASN A 171 -27.10 12.03 -39.47
C ASN A 171 -25.75 11.33 -39.27
N VAL A 172 -25.27 10.70 -40.35
CA VAL A 172 -24.06 9.88 -40.41
C VAL A 172 -22.88 10.68 -40.98
N ASN A 173 -21.69 10.44 -40.41
CA ASN A 173 -20.33 10.71 -40.90
C ASN A 173 -19.75 12.14 -40.85
N GLU A 174 -18.91 12.42 -39.84
CA GLU A 174 -17.75 13.34 -39.97
C GLU A 174 -16.64 13.20 -38.87
N ASP A 175 -16.33 12.01 -38.36
CA ASP A 175 -15.47 11.86 -37.15
C ASP A 175 -14.05 11.29 -37.36
N VAL A 176 -13.31 11.75 -38.38
CA VAL A 176 -11.88 11.36 -38.51
C VAL A 176 -10.89 12.53 -38.53
N ASN A 177 -11.30 13.77 -38.84
CA ASN A 177 -10.37 14.91 -38.95
C ASN A 177 -10.45 15.97 -37.82
N ILE A 178 -11.38 15.85 -36.86
CA ILE A 178 -11.53 16.82 -35.76
C ILE A 178 -10.66 16.46 -34.53
N ILE A 179 -10.25 15.19 -34.41
CA ILE A 179 -9.58 14.65 -33.21
C ILE A 179 -8.11 15.12 -33.10
N SER A 180 -7.42 15.39 -34.23
CA SER A 180 -5.99 15.77 -34.19
C SER A 180 -5.73 17.22 -33.79
N ASN A 181 -6.60 18.17 -34.17
CA ASN A 181 -6.36 19.60 -33.92
C ASN A 181 -6.81 20.04 -32.51
N ASN A 182 -7.86 19.42 -31.95
CA ASN A 182 -8.33 19.71 -30.60
C ASN A 182 -7.38 19.18 -29.50
N SER A 183 -6.79 18.00 -29.72
CA SER A 183 -5.86 17.38 -28.76
C SER A 183 -4.55 18.18 -28.59
N ILE A 184 -3.98 18.69 -29.68
CA ILE A 184 -2.76 19.52 -29.64
C ILE A 184 -3.01 20.85 -28.92
N SER A 185 -4.15 21.51 -29.19
CA SER A 185 -4.54 22.76 -28.51
C SER A 185 -4.73 22.59 -27.00
N ASN A 186 -5.26 21.45 -26.55
CA ASN A 186 -5.49 21.17 -25.14
C ASN A 186 -4.18 20.86 -24.37
N ILE A 187 -3.19 20.25 -25.03
CA ILE A 187 -1.86 19.97 -24.45
C ILE A 187 -1.10 21.27 -24.15
N GLU A 188 -1.09 22.23 -25.08
CA GLU A 188 -0.40 23.51 -24.87
C GLU A 188 -1.04 24.35 -23.78
N LYS A 189 -2.38 24.42 -23.74
CA LYS A 189 -3.12 25.11 -22.68
C LYS A 189 -2.77 24.56 -21.29
N ALA A 190 -2.68 23.24 -21.18
CA ALA A 190 -2.31 22.58 -19.95
C ALA A 190 -0.87 22.83 -19.48
N LYS A 191 0.07 22.82 -20.42
CA LYS A 191 1.48 23.15 -20.15
C LYS A 191 1.59 24.60 -19.66
N ASN A 192 0.90 25.53 -20.32
CA ASN A 192 0.88 26.94 -19.91
C ASN A 192 0.24 27.16 -18.54
N PHE A 193 -0.89 26.51 -18.26
CA PHE A 193 -1.56 26.60 -16.95
C PHE A 193 -0.64 26.15 -15.81
N LEU A 194 0.03 25.00 -15.95
CA LEU A 194 0.94 24.48 -14.91
C LEU A 194 2.21 25.32 -14.77
N LYS A 195 2.77 25.83 -15.87
CA LYS A 195 4.04 26.58 -15.87
C LYS A 195 3.87 28.03 -15.39
N ASN A 196 2.76 28.67 -15.72
CA ASN A 196 2.60 30.13 -15.57
C ASN A 196 1.49 30.53 -14.58
N GLU A 197 0.46 29.69 -14.37
CA GLU A 197 -0.72 30.06 -13.57
C GLU A 197 -0.76 29.38 -12.20
N GLN A 198 0.14 28.43 -11.92
CA GLN A 198 0.25 27.69 -10.64
C GLN A 198 1.58 27.93 -9.91
N GLN A 199 2.13 29.15 -10.03
CA GLN A 199 3.47 29.51 -9.53
C GLN A 199 3.71 29.09 -8.07
N ILE A 200 2.79 29.40 -7.15
CA ILE A 200 2.94 29.12 -5.71
C ILE A 200 3.00 27.61 -5.43
N GLN A 201 2.14 26.82 -6.08
CA GLN A 201 2.13 25.36 -5.91
C GLN A 201 3.37 24.73 -6.54
N MET A 202 3.81 25.24 -7.69
CA MET A 202 5.01 24.76 -8.38
C MET A 202 6.29 25.08 -7.60
N ASP A 203 6.41 26.27 -7.00
CA ASP A 203 7.53 26.63 -6.13
C ASP A 203 7.59 25.75 -4.88
N ARG A 204 6.43 25.41 -4.30
CA ARG A 204 6.34 24.46 -3.18
C ARG A 204 6.87 23.08 -3.57
N LEU A 205 6.43 22.56 -4.72
CA LEU A 205 6.87 21.24 -5.23
C LEU A 205 8.35 21.25 -5.60
N LYS A 206 8.84 22.36 -6.16
CA LYS A 206 10.25 22.56 -6.48
C LYS A 206 11.13 22.45 -5.23
N MET A 207 10.73 23.10 -4.13
CA MET A 207 11.45 22.98 -2.84
C MET A 207 11.32 21.56 -2.26
N GLN A 208 10.12 21.00 -2.26
CA GLN A 208 9.83 19.67 -1.70
C GLN A 208 10.62 18.56 -2.41
N HIS A 209 10.76 18.65 -3.73
CA HIS A 209 11.44 17.66 -4.57
C HIS A 209 12.86 18.08 -4.99
N LYS A 210 13.37 19.22 -4.49
CA LYS A 210 14.71 19.76 -4.78
C LYS A 210 15.01 19.88 -6.28
N LEU A 211 14.08 20.47 -7.03
CA LEU A 211 14.18 20.61 -8.49
C LEU A 211 14.73 21.98 -8.92
N SER A 212 15.43 22.04 -10.05
CA SER A 212 15.62 23.29 -10.79
C SER A 212 14.35 23.66 -11.58
N ASN A 213 14.25 24.90 -12.07
CA ASN A 213 13.12 25.32 -12.91
C ASN A 213 13.02 24.48 -14.19
N ASP A 214 14.15 24.19 -14.82
CA ASP A 214 14.19 23.40 -16.06
C ASP A 214 13.76 21.95 -15.82
N GLN A 215 14.13 21.38 -14.67
CA GLN A 215 13.73 20.02 -14.27
C GLN A 215 12.23 19.93 -13.99
N LEU A 216 11.68 20.92 -13.30
CA LEU A 216 10.25 20.99 -13.05
C LEU A 216 9.45 21.14 -14.36
N ASN A 217 9.90 22.02 -15.26
CA ASN A 217 9.27 22.22 -16.57
C ASN A 217 9.32 20.95 -17.43
N SER A 218 10.45 20.24 -17.43
CA SER A 218 10.59 18.95 -18.11
C SER A 218 9.64 17.89 -17.55
N LYS A 219 9.43 17.85 -16.22
CA LYS A 219 8.46 16.95 -15.59
C LYS A 219 7.02 17.30 -15.92
N ILE A 220 6.69 18.59 -16.02
CA ILE A 220 5.39 19.05 -16.47
C ILE A 220 5.14 18.58 -17.90
N ASP A 221 6.13 18.74 -18.79
CA ASP A 221 6.01 18.31 -20.19
C ASP A 221 5.83 16.79 -20.29
N GLU A 222 6.64 16.00 -19.58
CA GLU A 222 6.53 14.54 -19.51
C GLU A 222 5.14 14.11 -19.02
N PHE A 223 4.64 14.76 -17.97
CA PHE A 223 3.32 14.47 -17.42
C PHE A 223 2.19 14.73 -18.42
N VAL A 224 2.19 15.91 -19.07
CA VAL A 224 1.13 16.30 -19.99
C VAL A 224 1.15 15.42 -21.24
N GLU A 225 2.32 15.14 -21.80
CA GLU A 225 2.48 14.28 -22.99
C GLU A 225 2.08 12.83 -22.71
N LYS A 226 2.52 12.27 -21.57
CA LYS A 226 2.14 10.92 -21.15
C LYS A 226 0.64 10.81 -20.93
N LYS A 227 0.00 11.86 -20.40
CA LYS A 227 -1.43 11.89 -20.17
C LYS A 227 -2.24 12.07 -21.46
N ALA A 228 -1.72 12.84 -22.42
CA ALA A 228 -2.32 12.97 -23.75
C ALA A 228 -2.32 11.66 -24.55
N SER A 229 -1.37 10.76 -24.30
CA SER A 229 -1.36 9.42 -24.91
C SER A 229 -2.42 8.45 -24.36
N TRP A 230 -3.14 8.83 -23.31
CA TRP A 230 -4.20 8.00 -22.72
C TRP A 230 -5.50 8.23 -23.50
N LYS A 231 -6.03 7.18 -24.16
CA LYS A 231 -7.24 7.20 -25.02
C LYS A 231 -8.54 7.75 -24.40
N ASN A 232 -8.54 8.13 -23.12
CA ASN A 232 -9.68 8.72 -22.44
C ASN A 232 -9.38 10.19 -22.16
N ASP A 233 -9.75 11.04 -23.11
CA ASP A 233 -9.61 12.49 -23.03
C ASP A 233 -10.63 13.05 -22.02
N ASN A 234 -10.35 12.88 -20.73
CA ASN A 234 -11.14 13.41 -19.62
C ASN A 234 -10.38 14.55 -18.94
N TRP A 235 -10.21 15.65 -19.67
CA TRP A 235 -9.85 16.94 -19.10
C TRP A 235 -11.12 17.56 -18.54
N LYS A 236 -11.30 17.55 -17.21
CA LYS A 236 -12.52 18.10 -16.61
C LYS A 236 -12.32 19.26 -15.64
N ASN A 237 -11.11 19.55 -15.16
CA ASN A 237 -10.89 20.81 -14.42
C ASN A 237 -9.40 21.19 -14.26
N GLU A 238 -9.10 22.48 -14.44
CA GLU A 238 -7.76 23.07 -14.27
C GLU A 238 -7.24 22.91 -12.83
N GLY A 239 -8.13 22.99 -11.83
CA GLY A 239 -7.78 22.76 -10.42
C GLY A 239 -7.39 21.32 -10.07
N ASP A 240 -7.86 20.34 -10.84
CA ASP A 240 -7.47 18.93 -10.66
C ASP A 240 -6.15 18.62 -11.37
N LEU A 241 -5.76 19.41 -12.36
CA LEU A 241 -4.54 19.19 -13.13
C LEU A 241 -3.30 19.35 -12.26
N ALA A 242 -3.23 20.41 -11.45
CA ALA A 242 -2.10 20.68 -10.56
C ALA A 242 -1.98 19.64 -9.44
N LYS A 243 -3.12 19.23 -8.85
CA LYS A 243 -3.14 18.14 -7.86
C LYS A 243 -2.73 16.80 -8.47
N ASN A 244 -3.18 16.50 -9.69
CA ASN A 244 -2.79 15.29 -10.39
C ASN A 244 -1.30 15.29 -10.73
N PHE A 245 -0.75 16.43 -11.13
CA PHE A 245 0.68 16.60 -11.34
C PHE A 245 1.45 16.40 -10.03
N GLU A 246 1.00 16.97 -8.92
CA GLU A 246 1.59 16.77 -7.59
C GLU A 246 1.60 15.29 -7.18
N PHE A 247 0.48 14.58 -7.31
CA PHE A 247 0.42 13.14 -7.02
C PHE A 247 1.28 12.31 -7.97
N TRP A 248 1.32 12.69 -9.24
CA TRP A 248 2.15 12.03 -10.23
C TRP A 248 3.63 12.28 -9.94
N LEU A 249 4.03 13.49 -9.59
CA LEU A 249 5.39 13.87 -9.21
C LEU A 249 5.81 13.20 -7.89
N ALA A 250 4.90 12.97 -6.95
CA ALA A 250 5.20 12.22 -5.73
C ALA A 250 5.47 10.73 -6.00
N LYS A 251 4.85 10.15 -7.03
CA LYS A 251 5.01 8.74 -7.45
C LYS A 251 6.08 8.54 -8.53
N ASN A 252 6.37 9.60 -9.25
CA ASN A 252 7.45 9.72 -10.21
C ASN A 252 8.32 10.87 -9.71
N PRO A 253 8.84 10.78 -8.46
CA PRO A 253 9.76 11.80 -7.98
C PRO A 253 10.84 11.91 -9.03
N HIS A 254 11.47 13.08 -9.14
CA HIS A 254 12.82 13.04 -9.63
C HIS A 254 13.53 12.03 -8.74
N THR A 255 13.80 10.85 -9.31
CA THR A 255 14.96 10.09 -8.95
C THR A 255 16.05 11.13 -8.84
N VAL A 256 16.73 11.17 -7.69
CA VAL A 256 18.10 11.64 -7.69
C VAL A 256 18.80 10.71 -8.65
N VAL A 257 18.72 11.16 -9.90
CA VAL A 257 19.59 10.93 -11.01
C VAL A 257 19.69 9.45 -11.41
N ASN A 258 19.90 9.18 -12.70
CA ASN A 258 20.60 7.97 -13.10
C ASN A 258 21.72 7.76 -12.04
N ASN A 259 21.77 6.65 -11.28
CA ASN A 259 22.75 6.50 -10.20
C ASN A 259 24.10 6.94 -10.78
N PHE A 260 24.85 7.86 -10.16
CA PHE A 260 26.07 8.42 -10.80
C PHE A 260 27.02 7.32 -11.27
N LYS A 261 26.97 6.15 -10.61
CA LYS A 261 27.65 4.91 -11.00
C LYS A 261 27.34 4.39 -12.41
N ASN A 262 26.24 4.85 -13.00
CA ASN A 262 25.67 4.46 -14.29
C ASN A 262 25.68 5.60 -15.32
N TRP A 263 26.19 6.80 -14.97
CA TRP A 263 26.27 7.90 -15.94
C TRP A 263 27.20 7.56 -17.08
N THR A 264 26.72 7.82 -18.30
CA THR A 264 27.57 7.91 -19.47
C THR A 264 28.50 9.11 -19.36
N SER A 265 29.57 9.08 -20.15
CA SER A 265 30.51 10.18 -20.20
C SER A 265 29.87 11.50 -20.64
N GLU A 266 28.79 11.47 -21.44
CA GLU A 266 28.11 12.68 -21.91
C GLU A 266 27.15 13.22 -20.85
N GLU A 267 26.46 12.35 -20.11
CA GLU A 267 25.63 12.75 -18.96
C GLU A 267 26.48 13.42 -17.87
N PHE A 268 27.65 12.87 -17.56
CA PHE A 268 28.58 13.49 -16.60
C PHE A 268 29.07 14.87 -17.07
N LYS A 269 29.39 15.00 -18.36
CA LYS A 269 29.81 16.26 -18.96
C LYS A 269 28.71 17.31 -18.90
N ASN A 270 27.46 16.92 -19.19
CA ASN A 270 26.30 17.80 -19.09
C ASN A 270 26.06 18.25 -17.64
N GLU A 271 26.27 17.36 -16.67
CA GLU A 271 26.14 17.70 -15.24
C GLU A 271 27.19 18.72 -14.79
N VAL A 272 28.46 18.54 -15.15
CA VAL A 272 29.52 19.52 -14.84
C VAL A 272 29.29 20.84 -15.60
N GLY A 273 28.75 20.76 -16.82
CA GLY A 273 28.43 21.92 -17.66
C GLY A 273 27.44 22.90 -17.03
N LYS A 274 26.59 22.46 -16.09
CA LYS A 274 25.67 23.33 -15.33
C LYS A 274 26.40 24.41 -14.54
N PHE A 275 27.67 24.21 -14.21
CA PHE A 275 28.47 25.13 -13.40
C PHE A 275 29.42 26.01 -14.21
N GLN A 276 29.25 26.08 -15.54
CA GLN A 276 30.08 26.90 -16.44
C GLN A 276 30.09 28.40 -16.12
N ASN A 277 29.04 28.91 -15.50
CA ASN A 277 28.93 30.32 -15.07
C ASN A 277 29.55 30.58 -13.69
N THR A 278 29.93 29.51 -12.96
CA THR A 278 30.41 29.58 -11.57
C THR A 278 31.90 29.27 -11.44
N PHE A 279 32.43 28.41 -12.31
CA PHE A 279 33.85 28.03 -12.30
C PHE A 279 34.49 28.30 -13.66
N SER A 280 35.81 28.48 -13.69
CA SER A 280 36.53 28.78 -14.92
C SER A 280 36.47 27.62 -15.91
N LYS A 281 36.39 27.92 -17.21
CA LYS A 281 36.37 26.91 -18.27
C LYS A 281 37.57 25.97 -18.20
N LYS A 282 38.74 26.48 -17.82
CA LYS A 282 39.97 25.70 -17.66
C LYS A 282 39.80 24.66 -16.55
N MET A 283 39.41 25.10 -15.36
CA MET A 283 39.17 24.23 -14.20
C MET A 283 38.14 23.13 -14.51
N LEU A 284 37.01 23.48 -15.12
CA LEU A 284 35.98 22.50 -15.49
C LEU A 284 36.48 21.47 -16.50
N THR A 285 37.33 21.90 -17.43
CA THR A 285 37.95 20.99 -18.42
C THR A 285 38.91 20.02 -17.75
N ASP A 286 39.74 20.51 -16.83
CA ASP A 286 40.70 19.67 -16.10
C ASP A 286 40.00 18.70 -15.14
N PHE A 287 38.96 19.17 -14.45
CA PHE A 287 38.07 18.33 -13.61
C PHE A 287 37.42 17.20 -14.42
N LEU A 288 36.84 17.53 -15.59
CA LEU A 288 36.25 16.52 -16.48
C LEU A 288 37.28 15.53 -16.97
N ARG A 289 38.48 15.99 -17.34
CA ARG A 289 39.56 15.11 -17.82
C ARG A 289 39.96 14.11 -16.75
N TYR A 290 40.09 14.54 -15.49
CA TYR A 290 40.47 13.66 -14.39
C TYR A 290 39.39 12.60 -14.12
N TYR A 291 38.15 13.02 -13.88
CA TYR A 291 37.10 12.10 -13.45
C TYR A 291 36.57 11.17 -14.56
N ARG A 292 36.81 11.49 -15.83
CA ARG A 292 36.47 10.62 -16.98
C ARG A 292 37.50 9.55 -17.28
N GLN A 293 38.66 9.54 -16.62
CA GLN A 293 39.64 8.46 -16.80
C GLN A 293 39.03 7.12 -16.37
N GLU A 294 39.29 6.08 -17.16
CA GLU A 294 38.91 4.72 -16.83
C GLU A 294 39.83 4.14 -15.74
N THR A 295 39.23 3.39 -14.82
CA THR A 295 39.92 2.62 -13.78
C THR A 295 40.24 1.21 -14.30
N GLU A 296 40.98 0.43 -13.51
CA GLU A 296 41.31 -0.98 -13.81
C GLU A 296 40.07 -1.86 -14.03
N HIS A 297 38.90 -1.41 -13.56
CA HIS A 297 37.62 -2.10 -13.69
C HIS A 297 36.78 -1.61 -14.89
N GLY A 298 37.32 -0.77 -15.77
CA GLY A 298 36.64 -0.26 -16.96
C GLY A 298 35.52 0.75 -16.65
N LYS A 299 35.54 1.36 -15.47
CA LYS A 299 34.59 2.40 -15.03
C LYS A 299 35.28 3.76 -14.94
N MET A 300 34.53 4.84 -15.06
CA MET A 300 35.09 6.18 -14.86
C MET A 300 35.30 6.44 -13.36
N ARG A 301 36.39 7.15 -12.98
CA ARG A 301 36.76 7.38 -11.56
C ARG A 301 35.62 7.84 -10.67
N PHE A 302 34.75 8.73 -11.14
CA PHE A 302 33.64 9.24 -10.32
C PHE A 302 32.61 8.15 -9.96
N GLN A 303 32.49 7.10 -10.77
CA GLN A 303 31.54 5.99 -10.59
C GLN A 303 31.95 5.02 -9.48
N GLU A 304 33.22 5.00 -9.08
CA GLU A 304 33.72 4.12 -8.01
C GLU A 304 33.55 4.71 -6.61
N LEU A 305 33.24 6.00 -6.52
CA LEU A 305 33.08 6.67 -5.24
C LEU A 305 31.85 6.17 -4.48
N LYS A 306 31.91 6.25 -3.15
CA LYS A 306 30.82 5.82 -2.27
C LYS A 306 29.59 6.73 -2.39
N ALA A 307 29.81 8.02 -2.58
CA ALA A 307 28.79 9.03 -2.82
C ALA A 307 29.34 10.10 -3.77
N TRP A 308 28.46 10.75 -4.52
CA TRP A 308 28.84 11.78 -5.48
C TRP A 308 27.90 12.98 -5.41
N ASN A 309 28.48 14.17 -5.35
CA ASN A 309 27.83 15.45 -5.56
C ASN A 309 28.79 16.32 -6.39
N THR A 310 28.40 16.66 -7.62
CA THR A 310 29.25 17.40 -8.56
C THR A 310 29.65 18.78 -8.03
N GLU A 311 28.75 19.49 -7.37
CA GLU A 311 29.03 20.84 -6.84
C GLU A 311 30.06 20.80 -5.70
N ASP A 312 29.88 19.87 -4.77
CA ASP A 312 30.79 19.69 -3.63
C ASP A 312 32.19 19.28 -4.11
N GLN A 313 32.26 18.37 -5.09
CA GLN A 313 33.54 17.94 -5.67
C GLN A 313 34.24 19.06 -6.43
N LEU A 314 33.50 19.92 -7.14
CA LEU A 314 34.08 21.10 -7.79
C LEU A 314 34.62 22.12 -6.77
N LYS A 315 33.90 22.34 -5.65
CA LYS A 315 34.39 23.21 -4.56
C LYS A 315 35.68 22.66 -3.93
N ILE A 316 35.73 21.35 -3.68
CA ILE A 316 36.94 20.68 -3.16
C ILE A 316 38.07 20.78 -4.17
N TRP A 317 37.81 20.56 -5.46
CA TRP A 317 38.80 20.69 -6.53
C TRP A 317 39.39 22.11 -6.58
N LYS A 318 38.54 23.14 -6.49
CA LYS A 318 38.97 24.55 -6.45
C LYS A 318 39.84 24.85 -5.24
N ALA A 319 39.54 24.25 -4.09
CA ALA A 319 40.31 24.45 -2.87
C ALA A 319 41.69 23.75 -2.93
N ASN A 320 41.82 22.70 -3.74
CA ASN A 320 43.03 21.92 -3.93
C ASN A 320 43.88 22.39 -5.13
N GLU A 321 43.30 23.13 -6.08
CA GLU A 321 44.04 23.92 -7.08
C GLU A 321 44.71 25.13 -6.39
N LYS A 322 45.86 24.89 -5.75
CA LYS A 322 46.82 25.96 -5.41
C LYS A 322 47.68 26.32 -6.60
#